data_AF-A0A848YDG9-F1
#
_entry.id   AF-A0A848YDG9-F1
#
_cell.length_a   1.000
_cell.length_b   1.000
_cell.length_c   1.000
_cell.angle_alpha   90.00
_cell.angle_beta   90.00
_cell.angle_gamma   90.00
#
_symmetry.space_group_name_H-M   'P 1'
#
loop_
_entity.id
_entity.type
_entity.pdbx_description
1 polymer ?
#
loop_
_entity_poly.entity_id
_entity_poly.type
_entity_poly.pdbx_seq_one_letter_code
_entity_poly.pdbx_strand_id
1 'polypeptide(L)' 'MLRSVVLGCGAYLPEKIMTNDDIAKFVDTTHDWVVERSGIHQRHIAADGELTSDLALAASKHALERAGLDAQDIDLIV' A
#
# COMPACT_ATOMS: atom_id res chain seq x y z
N MET A 1 28.86 -8.18 17.29
CA MET A 1 28.42 -6.77 17.42
C MET A 1 26.92 -6.77 17.17
N LEU A 2 26.10 -6.30 18.11
CA LEU A 2 24.65 -6.22 17.92
C LEU A 2 24.33 -5.06 16.96
N ARG A 3 23.45 -5.27 15.98
CA ARG A 3 23.03 -4.26 15.01
C ARG A 3 21.55 -4.43 14.69
N SER A 4 20.86 -3.32 14.47
CA SER A 4 19.49 -3.33 13.96
C SER A 4 19.48 -3.70 12.48
N VAL A 5 18.53 -4.53 12.09
CA VAL A 5 18.30 -4.94 10.71
C VAL A 5 16.80 -5.01 10.45
N VAL A 6 16.39 -4.83 9.19
CA VAL A 6 15.00 -5.09 8.80
C VAL A 6 14.81 -6.60 8.72
N LEU A 7 14.01 -7.16 9.63
CA LEU A 7 13.73 -8.60 9.68
C LEU A 7 12.65 -9.02 8.68
N GLY A 8 11.67 -8.15 8.41
CA GLY A 8 10.59 -8.41 7.46
C GLY A 8 9.97 -7.12 6.95
N CYS A 9 9.33 -7.20 5.78
CA CYS A 9 8.56 -6.11 5.20
C CYS A 9 7.24 -6.64 4.67
N GLY A 10 6.17 -5.87 4.81
CA GLY A 10 4.84 -6.24 4.35
C GLY A 10 4.19 -5.07 3.63
N ALA A 11 3.33 -5.41 2.70
CA ALA A 11 2.52 -4.46 1.96
C ALA A 11 1.12 -5.01 1.79
N TYR A 12 0.18 -4.10 1.63
CA TYR A 12 -1.18 -4.39 1.25
C TYR A 12 -1.66 -3.25 0.35
N LEU A 13 -2.37 -3.61 -0.72
CA LEU A 13 -3.01 -2.65 -1.62
C LEU A 13 -4.52 -2.92 -1.60
N PRO A 14 -5.36 -1.88 -1.46
CA PRO A 14 -6.81 -1.98 -1.66
C PRO A 14 -7.17 -2.69 -2.97
N GLU A 15 -8.26 -3.44 -3.00
CA GLU A 15 -8.65 -4.18 -4.21
C GLU A 15 -9.16 -3.28 -5.34
N LYS A 16 -9.76 -2.13 -4.99
CA LYS A 16 -10.39 -1.25 -5.99
C LYS A 16 -9.33 -0.52 -6.81
N ILE A 17 -9.28 -0.86 -8.09
CA ILE A 17 -8.41 -0.26 -9.09
C ILE A 17 -9.12 0.93 -9.76
N MET A 18 -8.41 2.02 -9.95
CA MET A 18 -8.82 3.19 -10.72
C MET A 18 -7.83 3.46 -11.84
N THR A 19 -8.29 3.33 -13.08
CA THR A 19 -7.45 3.55 -14.28
C THR A 19 -7.30 5.04 -14.57
N ASN A 20 -6.39 5.41 -15.47
CA ASN A 20 -6.31 6.79 -15.96
C ASN A 20 -7.58 7.21 -16.71
N ASP A 21 -8.23 6.28 -17.42
CA ASP A 21 -9.48 6.56 -18.13
C ASP A 21 -10.63 6.84 -17.15
N ASP A 22 -10.63 6.18 -15.98
CA ASP A 22 -11.57 6.50 -14.91
C ASP A 22 -11.35 7.92 -14.39
N ILE A 23 -10.10 8.34 -14.21
CA ILE A 23 -9.77 9.71 -13.78
C ILE A 23 -10.19 10.75 -14.82
N ALA A 24 -9.98 10.46 -16.11
CA ALA A 24 -10.33 11.35 -17.21
C ALA A 24 -11.84 11.67 -17.27
N LYS A 25 -12.69 10.89 -16.59
CA LYS A 25 -14.14 11.17 -16.46
C LYS A 25 -14.44 12.40 -15.60
N PHE A 26 -13.52 12.79 -14.70
CA PHE A 26 -13.74 13.87 -13.74
C PHE A 26 -12.55 14.84 -13.60
N VAL A 27 -11.47 14.62 -14.35
CA VAL A 27 -10.31 15.52 -14.47
C VAL A 27 -10.00 15.72 -15.94
N ASP A 28 -9.69 16.95 -16.37
CA ASP A 28 -9.25 17.25 -17.73
C ASP A 28 -7.83 16.72 -17.98
N THR A 29 -7.73 15.45 -18.37
CA THR A 29 -6.48 14.73 -18.60
C THR A 29 -6.70 13.54 -19.53
N THR A 30 -5.62 12.91 -19.99
CA THR A 30 -5.65 11.70 -20.83
C THR A 30 -4.70 10.64 -20.28
N HIS A 31 -4.94 9.37 -20.64
CA HIS A 31 -4.05 8.28 -20.28
C HIS A 31 -2.60 8.57 -20.67
N ASP A 32 -2.38 8.94 -21.94
CA ASP A 32 -1.05 9.19 -22.48
C ASP A 32 -0.34 10.33 -21.76
N TRP A 33 -1.05 11.43 -21.47
CA TRP A 33 -0.48 12.56 -20.75
C TRP A 33 -0.05 12.19 -19.33
N VAL A 34 -0.87 11.41 -18.62
CA VAL A 34 -0.55 10.94 -17.24
C VAL A 34 0.66 10.01 -17.26
N VAL A 35 0.73 9.08 -18.22
CA VAL A 35 1.85 8.14 -18.36
C VAL A 35 3.13 8.88 -18.75
N GLU A 36 3.08 9.78 -19.73
CA GLU A 36 4.25 10.56 -20.17
C GLU A 36 4.86 11.36 -19.01
N ARG A 37 4.02 11.95 -18.15
CA ARG A 37 4.47 12.82 -17.07
C ARG A 37 4.90 12.08 -15.80
N SER A 38 4.31 10.92 -15.51
CA SER A 38 4.46 10.26 -14.20
C SER A 38 4.73 8.74 -14.26
N GLY A 39 4.53 8.10 -15.39
CA GLY A 39 4.58 6.63 -15.54
C GLY A 39 3.42 5.89 -14.88
N ILE A 40 2.41 6.59 -14.34
CA ILE A 40 1.30 5.93 -13.64
C ILE A 40 0.25 5.47 -14.64
N HIS A 41 -0.01 4.17 -14.70
CA HIS A 41 -1.07 3.58 -15.54
C HIS A 41 -2.39 3.38 -14.80
N GLN A 42 -2.30 3.05 -13.51
CA GLN A 42 -3.43 2.79 -12.62
C GLN A 42 -3.02 3.03 -11.18
N ARG A 43 -4.01 3.07 -10.29
CA ARG A 43 -3.82 3.22 -8.84
C ARG A 43 -4.89 2.47 -8.08
N HIS A 44 -4.57 2.12 -6.84
CA HIS A 44 -5.49 1.48 -5.91
C HIS A 44 -6.11 2.55 -5.00
N ILE A 45 -7.40 2.44 -4.76
CA ILE A 45 -8.18 3.38 -3.94
C ILE A 45 -8.88 2.58 -2.86
N ALA A 46 -8.79 3.02 -1.60
CA ALA A 46 -9.50 2.36 -0.52
C ALA A 46 -11.01 2.34 -0.79
N ALA A 47 -11.66 1.21 -0.56
CA ALA A 47 -13.11 1.10 -0.64
C ALA A 47 -13.77 1.82 0.54
N ASP A 48 -15.08 2.08 0.43
CA ASP A 48 -15.83 2.62 1.55
C ASP A 48 -15.78 1.64 2.73
N GLY A 49 -15.35 2.12 3.89
CA GLY A 49 -15.16 1.29 5.08
C GLY A 49 -13.81 0.59 5.18
N GLU A 50 -12.93 0.70 4.17
CA GLU A 50 -11.55 0.25 4.24
C GLU A 50 -10.66 1.40 4.74
N LEU A 51 -10.28 1.36 6.01
CA LEU A 51 -9.60 2.45 6.68
C LEU A 51 -8.07 2.27 6.61
N THR A 52 -7.32 3.36 6.83
CA THR A 52 -5.85 3.31 6.93
C THR A 52 -5.36 2.27 7.92
N SER A 53 -6.08 2.07 9.03
CA SER A 53 -5.77 1.04 10.04
C SER A 53 -5.91 -0.38 9.50
N ASP A 54 -6.85 -0.64 8.61
CA ASP A 54 -7.05 -1.97 8.01
C ASP A 54 -5.91 -2.28 7.04
N LEU A 55 -5.52 -1.29 6.22
CA LEU A 55 -4.37 -1.40 5.32
C LEU A 55 -3.08 -1.65 6.09
N ALA A 56 -2.85 -0.88 7.16
CA ALA A 56 -1.69 -1.02 8.03
C ALA A 56 -1.69 -2.38 8.73
N LEU A 57 -2.82 -2.82 9.27
CA LEU A 57 -2.93 -4.12 9.95
C LEU A 57 -2.61 -5.28 9.00
N ALA A 58 -3.12 -5.24 7.77
CA ALA A 58 -2.81 -6.26 6.76
C ALA A 58 -1.32 -6.27 6.38
N ALA A 59 -0.74 -5.10 6.13
CA ALA A 59 0.68 -4.97 5.82
C ALA A 59 1.57 -5.42 6.99
N SER A 60 1.24 -5.05 8.24
CA SER A 60 1.97 -5.45 9.44
C SER A 60 1.92 -6.96 9.68
N LYS A 61 0.78 -7.62 9.45
CA LYS A 61 0.68 -9.09 9.53
C LYS A 61 1.62 -9.78 8.54
N HIS A 62 1.66 -9.32 7.29
CA HIS A 62 2.61 -9.85 6.30
C HIS A 62 4.08 -9.57 6.68
N ALA A 63 4.37 -8.42 7.30
CA ALA A 63 5.71 -8.10 7.76
C ALA A 63 6.16 -9.02 8.91
N LEU A 64 5.28 -9.29 9.87
CA LEU A 64 5.52 -10.21 10.99
C LEU A 64 5.73 -11.64 10.51
N GLU A 65 4.87 -12.12 9.61
CA GLU A 65 5.00 -13.46 9.01
C GLU A 65 6.37 -13.65 8.34
N ARG A 66 6.81 -12.67 7.54
CA ARG A 66 8.13 -12.72 6.88
C ARG A 66 9.30 -12.57 7.83
N ALA A 67 9.11 -11.86 8.94
CA ALA A 67 10.11 -11.75 10.01
C ALA A 67 10.18 -13.01 10.89
N GLY A 68 9.17 -13.90 10.82
CA GLY A 68 9.05 -15.05 11.71
C GLY A 68 8.79 -14.65 13.16
N LEU A 69 8.05 -13.56 13.37
CA LEU A 69 7.75 -13.00 14.69
C LEU A 69 6.24 -13.04 14.96
N ASP A 70 5.87 -13.16 16.22
CA ASP A 70 4.51 -12.99 16.69
C ASP A 70 4.24 -11.52 17.08
N ALA A 71 2.96 -11.14 17.09
CA ALA A 71 2.57 -9.78 17.49
C ALA A 71 2.97 -9.42 18.93
N GLN A 72 3.16 -10.43 19.80
CA GLN A 72 3.62 -10.23 21.18
C GLN A 72 5.12 -9.91 21.29
N ASP A 73 5.90 -10.13 20.23
CA ASP A 73 7.34 -9.81 20.19
C ASP A 73 7.61 -8.32 19.92
N ILE A 74 6.55 -7.53 19.69
CA ILE A 74 6.65 -6.12 19.30
C ILE A 74 6.46 -5.21 20.50
N ASP A 75 7.54 -4.53 20.90
CA ASP A 75 7.52 -3.57 22.01
C ASP A 75 7.02 -2.18 21.62
N LEU A 76 7.03 -1.84 20.32
CA LEU A 76 6.69 -0.49 19.82
C LEU A 76 6.08 -0.54 18.42
N ILE A 77 5.01 0.24 18.21
CA ILE A 77 4.36 0.51 16.91
C ILE A 77 4.32 2.04 16.73
N VAL A 78 4.60 2.52 15.50
CA VAL A 78 4.58 3.94 15.11
C VAL A 78 3.53 4.16 14.03
#